data_AF-A0ABD3UUZ2-F1
#
_entry.id   AF-A0ABD3UUZ2-F1
#
_cell.length_a   1.000
_cell.length_b   1.000
_cell.length_c   1.000
_cell.angle_alpha   90.00
_cell.angle_beta   90.00
_cell.angle_gamma   90.00
#
_symmetry.space_group_name_H-M   'P 1'
#
loop_
_entity.id
_entity.type
_entity.pdbx_description
1 polymer ?
#
loop_
_entity_poly.entity_id
_entity_poly.type
_entity_poly.pdbx_seq_one_letter_code
_entity_poly.pdbx_strand_id
1 'polypeptide(L)'
;MPSTGRRTGMFSKIQFLLLILGLPSLIIPAFLVLLMADRRTNNHELFLQPKPMDTNVAVTMRTYAPNIVRDLKIPVPAPIPPMKRCTNTIWSEDCRDPCHKYNLLTKERQRKQMIFSCVKNKLNIRTLFTKKPKYIFKIQFKDSCLHRMTDKYCDDDKAVPNIVHYVWFGKMNFGFTHFLSFLSVFKIQKPCLILLHADYVPQGSLWKYFLQIAPNIVHVQRKQPKKIYKTKIPSIEHRADIAKLDALKEYGGIYLDTDEIILKSLDIFRKFEATVSLEQNGTVANSLIMARRNAPFIKLWMESYRTYTRADGSKHSNMVPFQLARNSKNRVHIAENLFATPNSKDLHKIYRDNFDWSKNYAIHMYTRLHDHFFDEKFSMETIQTMNNTAGAIARHIIYGSKDLCPKKG
;
A
#
# COMPACT_ATOMS: atom_id res chain seq x y z
N MET A 1 -3.70 -46.72 31.34
CA MET A 1 -3.69 -47.31 29.98
C MET A 1 -5.11 -47.33 29.45
N PRO A 2 -5.41 -47.02 28.17
CA PRO A 2 -4.97 -45.91 27.29
C PRO A 2 -6.16 -44.96 26.94
N SER A 3 -6.03 -43.63 26.95
CA SER A 3 -5.65 -42.70 25.86
C SER A 3 -6.44 -42.78 24.54
N THR A 4 -7.36 -41.84 24.30
CA THR A 4 -7.86 -41.47 22.96
C THR A 4 -7.78 -39.96 22.76
N GLY A 5 -6.70 -39.51 22.11
CA GLY A 5 -6.51 -38.13 21.67
C GLY A 5 -7.33 -37.83 20.41
N ARG A 6 -8.13 -36.76 20.46
CA ARG A 6 -8.92 -36.24 19.33
C ARG A 6 -8.00 -35.60 18.28
N ARG A 7 -7.94 -36.20 17.08
CA ARG A 7 -7.52 -35.55 15.84
C ARG A 7 -8.64 -34.59 15.37
N THR A 8 -8.60 -33.32 15.77
CA THR A 8 -9.53 -32.29 15.24
C THR A 8 -8.82 -31.11 14.57
N GLY A 9 -7.49 -31.11 14.47
CA GLY A 9 -6.73 -29.98 13.91
C GLY A 9 -6.56 -29.94 12.38
N MET A 10 -6.78 -31.05 11.67
CA MET A 10 -6.44 -31.15 10.23
C MET A 10 -7.64 -30.88 9.31
N PHE A 11 -8.86 -31.24 9.72
CA PHE A 11 -10.08 -31.05 8.92
C PHE A 11 -10.51 -29.59 8.80
N SER A 12 -10.26 -28.76 9.82
CA SER A 12 -10.57 -27.32 9.80
C SER A 12 -9.73 -26.53 8.78
N LYS A 13 -8.48 -26.95 8.54
CA LYS A 13 -7.56 -26.26 7.61
C LYS A 13 -7.86 -26.54 6.13
N ILE A 14 -8.37 -27.73 5.81
CA ILE A 14 -8.69 -28.14 4.43
C ILE A 14 -10.00 -27.50 3.95
N GLN A 15 -10.98 -27.36 4.85
CA GLN A 15 -12.29 -26.80 4.50
C GLN A 15 -12.23 -25.29 4.20
N PHE A 16 -11.24 -24.58 4.76
CA PHE A 16 -10.96 -23.18 4.43
C PHE A 16 -10.23 -23.03 3.08
N LEU A 17 -9.39 -24.00 2.70
CA LEU A 17 -8.66 -24.01 1.42
C LEU A 17 -9.62 -24.17 0.22
N LEU A 18 -10.68 -24.97 0.38
CA LEU A 18 -11.69 -25.21 -0.65
C LEU A 18 -12.58 -23.98 -0.92
N LEU A 19 -12.78 -23.11 0.08
CA LEU A 19 -13.53 -21.86 -0.08
C LEU A 19 -12.76 -20.76 -0.83
N ILE A 20 -11.42 -20.84 -0.85
CA ILE A 20 -10.54 -19.86 -1.52
C ILE A 20 -10.30 -20.23 -2.99
N LEU A 21 -10.39 -21.52 -3.35
CA LEU A 21 -10.04 -22.02 -4.70
C LEU A 21 -11.23 -22.15 -5.67
N GLY A 22 -12.47 -21.93 -5.24
CA GLY A 22 -13.63 -21.86 -6.14
C GLY A 22 -13.94 -23.15 -6.93
N LEU A 23 -13.55 -24.32 -6.44
CA LEU A 23 -13.85 -25.60 -7.09
C LEU A 23 -15.22 -26.14 -6.61
N PRO A 24 -16.09 -26.62 -7.53
CA PRO A 24 -17.35 -27.22 -7.15
C PRO A 24 -17.10 -28.53 -6.37
N SER A 25 -17.88 -28.70 -5.31
CA SER A 25 -17.86 -29.83 -4.39
C SER A 25 -18.38 -31.11 -5.06
N LEU A 26 -17.55 -31.77 -5.88
CA LEU A 26 -17.78 -33.10 -6.42
C LEU A 26 -16.51 -33.72 -7.05
N ILE A 27 -15.36 -33.66 -6.37
CA ILE A 27 -14.22 -34.57 -6.65
C ILE A 27 -13.61 -34.98 -5.30
N ILE A 28 -14.27 -35.91 -4.64
CA ILE A 28 -13.78 -36.64 -3.46
C ILE A 28 -13.96 -38.12 -3.80
N PRO A 29 -13.21 -38.69 -4.77
CA PRO A 29 -12.08 -39.56 -4.41
C PRO A 29 -11.05 -39.74 -5.55
N ALA A 30 -10.00 -38.91 -5.61
CA ALA A 30 -8.85 -39.18 -6.49
C ALA A 30 -7.52 -38.68 -5.89
N PHE A 31 -7.58 -37.72 -4.98
CA PHE A 31 -6.39 -37.14 -4.33
C PHE A 31 -5.82 -37.96 -3.16
N LEU A 32 -6.49 -39.05 -2.73
CA LEU A 32 -6.03 -39.86 -1.60
C LEU A 32 -5.08 -41.02 -1.98
N VAL A 33 -4.88 -41.29 -3.28
CA VAL A 33 -4.05 -42.42 -3.75
C VAL A 33 -2.60 -41.99 -4.08
N LEU A 34 -2.33 -40.70 -4.29
CA LEU A 34 -1.01 -40.19 -4.70
C LEU A 34 -0.07 -39.76 -3.57
N LEU A 35 -0.48 -39.90 -2.29
CA LEU A 35 0.35 -39.53 -1.13
C LEU A 35 0.92 -40.73 -0.34
N MET A 36 0.83 -41.94 -0.89
CA MET A 36 1.38 -43.17 -0.28
C MET A 36 2.39 -43.90 -1.19
N ALA A 37 2.97 -43.22 -2.17
CA ALA A 37 4.07 -43.76 -2.97
C ALA A 37 5.11 -42.65 -3.19
N ASP A 38 6.14 -42.65 -2.35
CA ASP A 38 7.54 -42.72 -2.77
C ASP A 38 8.46 -42.38 -1.59
N ARG A 39 8.83 -43.42 -0.85
CA ARG A 39 10.11 -43.49 -0.14
C ARG A 39 10.86 -44.66 -0.75
N ARG A 40 11.92 -44.33 -1.49
CA ARG A 40 13.11 -45.13 -1.86
C ARG A 40 13.19 -45.26 -3.38
N THR A 41 14.09 -44.52 -4.01
CA THR A 41 15.36 -45.05 -4.51
C THR A 41 16.23 -43.94 -5.10
N ASN A 42 17.54 -44.16 -4.97
CA ASN A 42 18.64 -43.30 -5.38
C ASN A 42 18.86 -43.28 -6.90
N ASN A 43 19.57 -42.23 -7.34
CA ASN A 43 20.41 -42.13 -8.52
C ASN A 43 19.73 -42.14 -9.89
N HIS A 44 19.83 -41.02 -10.61
CA HIS A 44 20.73 -40.95 -11.77
C HIS A 44 21.11 -39.49 -12.07
N GLU A 45 22.41 -39.28 -12.24
CA GLU A 45 23.03 -38.08 -12.77
C GLU A 45 22.48 -37.74 -14.15
N LEU A 46 22.21 -36.45 -14.39
CA LEU A 46 22.26 -35.89 -15.73
C LEU A 46 23.07 -34.59 -15.68
N PHE A 47 24.35 -34.74 -16.00
CA PHE A 47 25.25 -33.67 -16.39
C PHE A 47 24.74 -32.96 -17.64
N LEU A 48 24.57 -31.64 -17.56
CA LEU A 48 24.63 -30.76 -18.73
C LEU A 48 25.69 -29.69 -18.47
N GLN A 49 26.90 -29.95 -18.96
CA GLN A 49 27.95 -28.94 -19.08
C GLN A 49 27.69 -28.05 -20.31
N PRO A 50 28.01 -26.74 -20.26
CA PRO A 50 28.19 -25.95 -21.48
C PRO A 50 29.65 -26.05 -21.96
N LYS A 51 29.85 -26.45 -23.22
CA LYS A 51 31.15 -26.33 -23.93
C LYS A 51 31.38 -24.88 -24.40
N PRO A 52 32.63 -24.39 -24.45
CA PRO A 52 33.03 -23.08 -24.98
C PRO A 52 33.42 -23.14 -26.47
N MET A 53 33.75 -21.96 -27.03
CA MET A 53 34.26 -21.60 -28.39
C MET A 53 33.20 -20.96 -29.31
N ASP A 54 33.46 -19.90 -30.09
CA ASP A 54 34.71 -19.19 -30.42
C ASP A 54 34.44 -17.75 -30.87
N THR A 55 35.44 -16.91 -30.64
CA THR A 55 35.61 -15.53 -31.14
C THR A 55 35.86 -15.51 -32.65
N ASN A 56 35.19 -14.62 -33.40
CA ASN A 56 35.74 -13.85 -34.53
C ASN A 56 34.65 -13.07 -35.29
N VAL A 57 34.46 -11.78 -34.97
CA VAL A 57 34.08 -10.78 -36.00
C VAL A 57 34.78 -9.47 -35.65
N ALA A 58 35.92 -9.24 -36.27
CA ALA A 58 36.52 -7.92 -36.37
C ALA A 58 35.69 -7.09 -37.36
N VAL A 59 35.01 -6.05 -36.88
CA VAL A 59 34.45 -5.00 -37.75
C VAL A 59 35.40 -3.81 -37.71
N THR A 60 36.08 -3.62 -38.83
CA THR A 60 36.96 -2.49 -39.12
C THR A 60 36.12 -1.23 -39.29
N MET A 61 36.08 -0.34 -38.30
CA MET A 61 35.59 1.03 -38.51
C MET A 61 36.75 1.90 -38.99
N ARG A 62 36.73 2.21 -40.30
CA ARG A 62 37.56 3.27 -40.88
C ARG A 62 37.05 4.64 -40.45
N THR A 63 38.03 5.42 -40.01
CA THR A 63 38.10 6.83 -39.65
C THR A 63 37.55 7.81 -40.69
N TYR A 64 36.67 8.71 -40.27
CA TYR A 64 36.43 10.11 -40.73
C TYR A 64 35.55 10.72 -39.59
N ALA A 65 35.79 11.83 -38.91
CA ALA A 65 36.51 13.07 -39.14
C ALA A 65 36.89 13.72 -37.77
N PRO A 66 37.76 14.75 -37.74
CA PRO A 66 38.39 15.26 -36.52
C PRO A 66 37.62 16.43 -35.85
N ASN A 67 37.97 16.67 -34.58
CA ASN A 67 37.71 17.89 -33.79
C ASN A 67 36.26 18.19 -33.39
N ILE A 68 35.80 17.66 -32.25
CA ILE A 68 35.12 18.37 -31.14
C ILE A 68 35.30 17.50 -29.89
N VAL A 69 36.42 17.66 -29.17
CA VAL A 69 36.52 17.28 -27.74
C VAL A 69 37.33 18.35 -27.04
N ARG A 70 36.72 19.52 -26.86
CA ARG A 70 37.04 20.44 -25.77
C ARG A 70 35.71 20.88 -25.17
N ASP A 71 35.61 20.75 -23.85
CA ASP A 71 34.57 21.29 -22.97
C ASP A 71 33.24 20.53 -22.76
N LEU A 72 33.29 19.20 -22.63
CA LEU A 72 32.28 18.48 -21.82
C LEU A 72 32.83 18.24 -20.41
N LYS A 73 32.66 19.24 -19.53
CA LYS A 73 32.80 19.06 -18.08
C LYS A 73 31.69 18.12 -17.61
N ILE A 74 32.03 16.84 -17.41
CA ILE A 74 31.18 15.90 -16.68
C ILE A 74 31.00 16.48 -15.28
N PRO A 75 29.77 16.78 -14.82
CA PRO A 75 29.56 17.25 -13.45
C PRO A 75 30.01 16.16 -12.48
N VAL A 76 31.05 16.45 -11.72
CA VAL A 76 31.40 15.63 -10.55
C VAL A 76 30.19 15.68 -9.61
N PRO A 77 29.61 14.55 -9.20
CA PRO A 77 28.50 14.56 -8.26
C PRO A 77 28.95 15.29 -6.99
N ALA A 78 28.12 16.23 -6.52
CA ALA A 78 28.40 16.99 -5.31
C ALA A 78 28.74 16.02 -4.15
N PRO A 79 29.74 16.34 -3.30
CA PRO A 79 30.05 15.52 -2.14
C PRO A 79 28.77 15.28 -1.33
N ILE A 80 28.53 14.03 -0.96
CA ILE A 80 27.42 13.70 -0.06
C ILE A 80 27.65 14.53 1.21
N PRO A 81 26.69 15.38 1.63
CA PRO A 81 26.86 16.19 2.83
C PRO A 81 27.16 15.27 4.04
N PRO A 82 28.03 15.70 4.97
CA PRO A 82 28.40 14.90 6.12
C PRO A 82 27.15 14.47 6.90
N MET A 83 27.07 13.19 7.27
CA MET A 83 25.97 12.64 8.07
C MET A 83 25.77 13.49 9.33
N LYS A 84 24.65 14.20 9.44
CA LYS A 84 24.30 14.88 10.69
C LYS A 84 23.93 13.85 11.74
N ARG A 85 24.28 14.13 13.00
CA ARG A 85 23.96 13.28 14.15
C ARG A 85 22.44 13.10 14.22
N CYS A 86 21.98 11.85 14.11
CA CYS A 86 20.57 11.51 14.20
C CYS A 86 20.00 11.97 15.55
N THR A 87 19.01 12.85 15.51
CA THR A 87 18.27 13.28 16.69
C THR A 87 17.27 12.21 17.11
N ASN A 88 16.92 12.15 18.39
CA ASN A 88 15.95 11.17 18.94
C ASN A 88 14.52 11.26 18.36
N THR A 89 14.25 12.24 17.49
CA THR A 89 13.02 12.42 16.71
C THR A 89 13.23 11.90 15.28
N ILE A 90 12.23 11.22 14.69
CA ILE A 90 12.32 10.56 13.36
C ILE A 90 12.62 11.51 12.18
N TRP A 91 12.74 12.81 12.43
CA TRP A 91 12.52 13.82 11.41
C TRP A 91 13.60 14.89 11.34
N SER A 92 14.86 14.48 11.28
CA SER A 92 15.84 15.26 10.53
C SER A 92 15.97 14.63 9.15
N GLU A 93 15.65 15.37 8.08
CA GLU A 93 15.86 14.93 6.68
C GLU A 93 17.33 14.49 6.42
N ASP A 94 18.23 14.88 7.32
CA ASP A 94 19.66 14.63 7.29
C ASP A 94 20.11 13.34 8.02
N CYS A 95 19.19 12.57 8.64
CA CYS A 95 19.53 11.32 9.34
C CYS A 95 19.26 10.11 8.46
N ARG A 96 20.33 9.43 8.03
CA ARG A 96 20.31 8.16 7.30
C ARG A 96 21.05 7.06 8.07
N ASP A 97 20.75 6.93 9.35
CA ASP A 97 21.26 5.82 10.16
C ASP A 97 20.20 4.71 10.18
N PRO A 98 20.43 3.57 9.49
CA PRO A 98 19.49 2.45 9.45
C PRO A 98 19.22 1.83 10.83
N CYS A 99 19.97 2.21 11.86
CA CYS A 99 19.93 1.61 13.19
C CYS A 99 19.64 2.59 14.30
N HIS A 100 19.27 3.82 13.94
CA HIS A 100 18.91 4.80 14.93
C HIS A 100 17.65 4.34 15.69
N LYS A 101 17.76 4.21 17.01
CA LYS A 101 16.62 3.93 17.87
C LYS A 101 15.83 5.21 18.08
N TYR A 102 14.80 5.39 17.26
CA TYR A 102 13.93 6.54 17.41
C TYR A 102 13.03 6.42 18.63
N ASN A 103 13.03 7.48 19.43
CA ASN A 103 12.07 7.59 20.51
C ASN A 103 10.75 8.12 19.95
N LEU A 104 9.91 7.20 19.49
CA LEU A 104 8.51 7.42 19.07
C LEU A 104 7.63 8.05 20.16
N LEU A 105 8.13 8.21 21.39
CA LEU A 105 7.42 8.79 22.52
C LEU A 105 8.08 10.08 23.00
N THR A 106 9.00 10.68 22.24
CA THR A 106 9.44 12.06 22.49
C THR A 106 8.20 12.96 22.50
N LYS A 107 7.80 13.38 23.70
CA LYS A 107 6.63 14.22 23.91
C LYS A 107 6.96 15.60 23.37
N GLU A 108 6.52 15.90 22.14
CA GLU A 108 6.28 17.29 21.83
C GLU A 108 5.24 17.82 22.83
N ARG A 109 5.61 18.88 23.58
CA ARG A 109 4.72 19.48 24.58
C ARG A 109 3.45 20.05 23.93
N GLN A 110 3.54 20.44 22.67
CA GLN A 110 2.45 20.92 21.83
C GLN A 110 2.69 20.44 20.40
N ARG A 111 1.65 19.89 19.75
CA ARG A 111 1.71 19.47 18.34
C ARG A 111 0.88 20.40 17.45
N LYS A 112 1.25 20.47 16.17
CA LYS A 112 0.52 21.23 15.14
C LYS A 112 -0.65 20.42 14.57
N GLN A 113 -1.79 21.05 14.36
CA GLN A 113 -2.93 20.50 13.64
C GLN A 113 -3.48 21.58 12.70
N MET A 114 -3.58 21.28 11.41
CA MET A 114 -4.33 22.10 10.48
C MET A 114 -5.82 22.00 10.80
N ILE A 115 -6.48 23.14 10.93
CA ILE A 115 -7.93 23.25 11.08
C ILE A 115 -8.44 24.29 10.09
N PHE A 116 -9.69 24.12 9.65
CA PHE A 116 -10.34 25.08 8.77
C PHE A 116 -11.81 25.23 9.09
N SER A 117 -12.36 26.41 8.78
CA SER A 117 -13.77 26.72 8.97
C SER A 117 -14.30 27.56 7.82
N CYS A 118 -15.59 27.46 7.56
CA CYS A 118 -16.27 28.24 6.54
C CYS A 118 -17.38 29.05 7.19
N VAL A 119 -17.27 30.38 7.13
CA VAL A 119 -18.26 31.32 7.67
C VAL A 119 -18.58 32.33 6.57
N LYS A 120 -19.88 32.53 6.26
CA LYS A 120 -20.34 33.47 5.23
C LYS A 120 -19.55 33.37 3.90
N ASN A 121 -19.39 32.14 3.39
CA ASN A 121 -18.63 31.81 2.18
C ASN A 121 -17.12 32.11 2.20
N LYS A 122 -16.52 32.52 3.32
CA LYS A 122 -15.06 32.64 3.47
C LYS A 122 -14.48 31.42 4.15
N LEU A 123 -13.53 30.78 3.49
CA LEU A 123 -12.72 29.68 4.03
C LEU A 123 -11.53 30.27 4.80
N ASN A 124 -11.41 29.88 6.08
CA ASN A 124 -10.30 30.27 6.95
C ASN A 124 -9.51 29.02 7.35
N ILE A 125 -8.21 29.01 7.09
CA ILE A 125 -7.30 27.93 7.46
C ILE A 125 -6.35 28.48 8.52
N ARG A 126 -6.12 27.72 9.59
CA ARG A 126 -5.14 28.07 10.63
C ARG A 126 -4.48 26.83 11.22
N THR A 127 -3.31 27.03 11.80
CA THR A 127 -2.62 26.00 12.59
C THR A 127 -3.03 26.11 14.04
N LEU A 128 -3.63 25.06 14.58
CA LEU A 128 -3.88 24.90 16.00
C LEU A 128 -2.67 24.22 16.66
N PHE A 129 -2.17 24.80 17.75
CA PHE A 129 -1.20 24.15 18.64
C PHE A 129 -1.96 23.51 19.79
N THR A 130 -1.89 22.19 19.91
CA THR A 130 -2.67 21.44 20.91
C THR A 130 -1.78 20.59 21.80
N LYS A 131 -2.08 20.61 23.11
CA LYS A 131 -1.48 19.69 24.11
C LYS A 131 -2.22 18.35 24.18
N LYS A 132 -3.35 18.19 23.47
CA LYS A 132 -4.19 16.98 23.50
C LYS A 132 -3.64 15.96 22.49
N PRO A 133 -2.99 14.87 22.93
CA PRO A 133 -2.29 13.94 22.02
C PRO A 133 -3.22 13.15 21.09
N LYS A 134 -4.52 13.07 21.43
CA LYS A 134 -5.55 12.36 20.64
C LYS A 134 -6.44 13.30 19.82
N TYR A 135 -6.25 14.62 19.94
CA TYR A 135 -7.05 15.55 19.15
C TYR A 135 -6.77 15.30 17.66
N ILE A 136 -7.78 15.46 16.83
CA ILE A 136 -7.69 15.47 15.36
C ILE A 136 -8.83 16.36 14.88
N PHE A 137 -8.61 17.15 13.84
CA PHE A 137 -9.67 17.97 13.27
C PHE A 137 -10.77 17.07 12.68
N LYS A 138 -12.03 17.39 12.97
CA LYS A 138 -13.18 16.58 12.57
C LYS A 138 -14.09 17.38 11.65
N ILE A 139 -14.58 16.73 10.62
CA ILE A 139 -15.55 17.28 9.67
C ILE A 139 -16.45 16.16 9.16
N GLN A 140 -17.69 16.45 8.77
CA GLN A 140 -18.59 15.43 8.24
C GLN A 140 -18.22 15.08 6.79
N PHE A 141 -18.47 13.84 6.38
CA PHE A 141 -18.40 13.46 4.97
C PHE A 141 -19.42 14.25 4.14
N LYS A 142 -19.01 14.72 2.96
CA LYS A 142 -19.74 15.65 2.06
C LYS A 142 -19.96 17.06 2.63
N ASP A 143 -19.20 17.46 3.65
CA ASP A 143 -19.29 18.82 4.17
C ASP A 143 -18.83 19.85 3.13
N SER A 144 -19.68 20.85 2.87
CA SER A 144 -19.41 21.91 1.90
C SER A 144 -18.11 22.68 2.17
N CYS A 145 -17.67 22.75 3.43
CA CYS A 145 -16.41 23.38 3.79
C CYS A 145 -15.20 22.53 3.40
N LEU A 146 -15.31 21.20 3.52
CA LEU A 146 -14.27 20.29 3.03
C LEU A 146 -14.12 20.41 1.50
N HIS A 147 -15.23 20.49 0.76
CA HIS A 147 -15.19 20.77 -0.69
C HIS A 147 -14.46 22.07 -1.01
N ARG A 148 -14.84 23.19 -0.36
CA ARG A 148 -14.15 24.47 -0.58
C ARG A 148 -12.66 24.40 -0.26
N MET A 149 -12.29 23.65 0.78
CA MET A 149 -10.89 23.46 1.15
C MET A 149 -10.14 22.68 0.07
N THR A 150 -10.68 21.54 -0.38
CA THR A 150 -10.03 20.75 -1.42
C THR A 150 -9.92 21.52 -2.73
N ASP A 151 -10.98 22.19 -3.15
CA ASP A 151 -11.09 22.85 -4.46
C ASP A 151 -10.17 24.08 -4.55
N LYS A 152 -9.99 24.78 -3.42
CA LYS A 152 -9.20 26.02 -3.41
C LYS A 152 -7.72 25.78 -3.13
N TYR A 153 -7.36 24.72 -2.41
CA TYR A 153 -6.01 24.57 -1.86
C TYR A 153 -5.35 23.20 -2.13
N CYS A 154 -6.08 22.21 -2.63
CA CYS A 154 -5.51 20.90 -2.96
C CYS A 154 -5.53 20.57 -4.46
N ASP A 155 -6.13 21.44 -5.27
CA ASP A 155 -6.07 21.35 -6.72
C ASP A 155 -4.71 21.86 -7.22
N ASP A 156 -4.11 21.10 -8.14
CA ASP A 156 -2.88 21.46 -8.86
C ASP A 156 -3.09 21.26 -10.37
N ASP A 157 -2.01 21.20 -11.15
CA ASP A 157 -2.05 21.05 -12.61
C ASP A 157 -2.45 19.65 -13.10
N LYS A 158 -2.66 18.70 -12.18
CA LYS A 158 -2.95 17.29 -12.51
C LYS A 158 -4.44 16.99 -12.42
N ALA A 159 -4.89 16.01 -13.19
CA ALA A 159 -6.30 15.60 -13.19
C ALA A 159 -6.76 15.06 -11.83
N VAL A 160 -5.91 14.30 -11.13
CA VAL A 160 -6.17 13.76 -9.79
C VAL A 160 -5.54 14.69 -8.74
N PRO A 161 -6.32 15.27 -7.80
CA PRO A 161 -5.77 16.12 -6.75
C PRO A 161 -4.89 15.33 -5.78
N ASN A 162 -3.90 15.98 -5.14
CA ASN A 162 -3.00 15.32 -4.19
C ASN A 162 -3.66 15.16 -2.81
N ILE A 163 -4.78 14.47 -2.77
CA ILE A 163 -5.54 14.19 -1.54
C ILE A 163 -5.52 12.69 -1.34
N VAL A 164 -5.07 12.24 -0.17
CA VAL A 164 -5.03 10.81 0.15
C VAL A 164 -6.19 10.43 1.04
N HIS A 165 -6.84 9.31 0.72
CA HIS A 165 -7.98 8.77 1.46
C HIS A 165 -7.64 7.43 2.08
N TYR A 166 -7.96 7.29 3.37
CA TYR A 166 -8.01 6.01 4.07
C TYR A 166 -9.42 5.77 4.58
N VAL A 167 -9.87 4.51 4.56
CA VAL A 167 -11.10 4.09 5.24
C VAL A 167 -10.71 3.33 6.51
N TRP A 168 -11.33 3.71 7.64
CA TRP A 168 -11.08 3.07 8.93
C TRP A 168 -12.39 2.83 9.66
N PHE A 169 -12.87 1.59 9.62
CA PHE A 169 -14.15 1.21 10.20
C PHE A 169 -13.98 0.30 11.41
N GLY A 170 -14.61 0.68 12.52
CA GLY A 170 -14.54 -0.03 13.79
C GLY A 170 -13.44 0.48 14.73
N LYS A 171 -13.44 -0.07 15.94
CA LYS A 171 -12.48 0.28 17.00
C LYS A 171 -11.26 -0.63 16.92
N MET A 172 -10.35 -0.31 16.00
CA MET A 172 -9.12 -1.08 15.80
C MET A 172 -7.88 -0.36 16.34
N ASN A 173 -6.86 -1.13 16.67
CA ASN A 173 -5.55 -0.59 17.06
C ASN A 173 -4.74 -0.20 15.81
N PHE A 174 -4.03 0.93 15.89
CA PHE A 174 -3.13 1.38 14.84
C PHE A 174 -1.77 0.67 14.98
N GLY A 175 -1.68 -0.50 14.37
CA GLY A 175 -0.49 -1.35 14.34
C GLY A 175 0.64 -0.82 13.46
N PHE A 176 1.71 -1.62 13.39
CA PHE A 176 2.95 -1.24 12.71
C PHE A 176 2.80 -1.12 11.19
N THR A 177 2.12 -2.06 10.53
CA THR A 177 1.88 -1.96 9.08
C THR A 177 1.05 -0.73 8.73
N HIS A 178 0.02 -0.40 9.53
CA HIS A 178 -0.76 0.82 9.35
C HIS A 178 0.11 2.07 9.49
N PHE A 179 0.98 2.09 10.51
CA PHE A 179 1.92 3.18 10.68
C PHE A 179 2.84 3.34 9.47
N LEU A 180 3.39 2.24 8.97
CA LEU A 180 4.28 2.24 7.81
C LEU A 180 3.58 2.75 6.54
N SER A 181 2.35 2.30 6.29
CA SER A 181 1.49 2.78 5.19
C SER A 181 1.25 4.29 5.28
N PHE A 182 0.75 4.78 6.41
CA PHE A 182 0.47 6.20 6.62
C PHE A 182 1.74 7.05 6.57
N LEU A 183 2.86 6.51 7.08
CA LEU A 183 4.15 7.17 7.05
C LEU A 183 4.68 7.32 5.63
N SER A 184 4.54 6.29 4.81
CA SER A 184 4.95 6.32 3.40
C SER A 184 4.18 7.40 2.62
N VAL A 185 2.86 7.52 2.85
CA VAL A 185 2.04 8.60 2.30
C VAL A 185 2.56 9.96 2.73
N PHE A 186 2.80 10.15 4.03
CA PHE A 186 3.22 11.43 4.55
C PHE A 186 4.61 11.85 4.02
N LYS A 187 5.58 10.92 3.99
CA LYS A 187 6.96 11.20 3.58
C LYS A 187 7.14 11.31 2.06
N ILE A 188 6.52 10.40 1.32
CA ILE A 188 6.83 10.20 -0.10
C ILE A 188 5.79 10.88 -0.97
N GLN A 189 4.50 10.64 -0.72
CA GLN A 189 3.44 11.26 -1.53
C GLN A 189 3.20 12.72 -1.15
N LYS A 190 3.45 13.10 0.11
CA LYS A 190 3.32 14.47 0.64
C LYS A 190 2.00 15.15 0.22
N PRO A 191 0.84 14.54 0.54
CA PRO A 191 -0.44 15.05 0.07
C PRO A 191 -0.81 16.39 0.72
N CYS A 192 -1.68 17.15 0.05
CA CYS A 192 -2.32 18.34 0.59
C CYS A 192 -3.07 18.00 1.89
N LEU A 193 -3.93 16.98 1.83
CA LEU A 193 -4.69 16.46 2.98
C LEU A 193 -4.63 14.93 3.03
N ILE A 194 -4.60 14.40 4.25
CA ILE A 194 -4.88 12.99 4.51
C ILE A 194 -6.27 12.90 5.12
N LEU A 195 -7.23 12.37 4.37
CA LEU A 195 -8.63 12.25 4.77
C LEU A 195 -8.90 10.84 5.28
N LEU A 196 -9.06 10.74 6.60
CA LEU A 196 -9.41 9.50 7.28
C LEU A 196 -10.93 9.39 7.40
N HIS A 197 -11.54 8.61 6.52
CA HIS A 197 -12.98 8.31 6.51
C HIS A 197 -13.29 7.25 7.55
N ALA A 198 -13.83 7.66 8.70
CA ALA A 198 -13.93 6.77 9.85
C ALA A 198 -15.17 7.00 10.72
N ASP A 199 -15.69 5.91 11.28
CA ASP A 199 -16.69 5.95 12.36
C ASP A 199 -16.02 6.13 13.73
N TYR A 200 -14.84 5.54 13.93
CA TYR A 200 -13.96 5.72 15.08
C TYR A 200 -12.54 6.01 14.63
N VAL A 201 -11.86 6.93 15.32
CA VAL A 201 -10.43 7.19 15.05
C VAL A 201 -9.56 6.04 15.60
N PRO A 202 -8.41 5.75 14.95
CA PRO A 202 -7.47 4.74 15.43
C PRO A 202 -6.98 5.01 16.86
N GLN A 203 -6.47 3.96 17.49
CA GLN A 203 -5.90 4.01 18.84
C GLN A 203 -4.46 3.49 18.84
N GLY A 204 -3.75 3.62 19.97
CA GLY A 204 -2.39 3.13 20.13
C GLY A 204 -1.32 4.24 20.16
N SER A 205 -0.10 3.85 20.52
CA SER A 205 1.06 4.75 20.60
C SER A 205 1.49 5.27 19.23
N LEU A 206 1.54 4.39 18.22
CA LEU A 206 1.91 4.76 16.85
C LEU A 206 0.92 5.75 16.22
N TRP A 207 -0.37 5.66 16.53
CA TRP A 207 -1.34 6.66 16.10
C TRP A 207 -1.07 8.03 16.72
N LYS A 208 -0.86 8.09 18.05
CA LYS A 208 -0.50 9.34 18.74
C LYS A 208 0.79 9.94 18.19
N TYR A 209 1.73 9.08 17.78
CA TYR A 209 2.96 9.51 17.15
C TYR A 209 2.71 10.10 15.76
N PHE A 210 1.95 9.40 14.91
CA PHE A 210 1.60 9.88 13.57
C PHE A 210 0.91 11.26 13.61
N LEU A 211 0.02 11.49 14.58
CA LEU A 211 -0.61 12.79 14.78
C LEU A 211 0.36 13.93 15.12
N GLN A 212 1.54 13.65 15.69
CA GLN A 212 2.53 14.70 15.96
C GLN A 212 3.17 15.20 14.66
N ILE A 213 3.30 14.33 13.66
CA ILE A 213 4.10 14.60 12.46
C ILE A 213 3.22 15.00 11.27
N ALA A 214 1.98 14.55 11.23
CA ALA A 214 1.04 14.81 10.12
C ALA A 214 -0.04 15.84 10.54
N PRO A 215 0.23 17.16 10.47
CA PRO A 215 -0.74 18.17 10.86
C PRO A 215 -1.94 18.25 9.90
N ASN A 216 -1.80 17.75 8.68
CA ASN A 216 -2.79 17.80 7.60
C ASN A 216 -3.72 16.58 7.56
N ILE A 217 -3.69 15.70 8.56
CA ILE A 217 -4.68 14.64 8.69
C ILE A 217 -6.00 15.17 9.27
N VAL A 218 -7.11 14.77 8.65
CA VAL A 218 -8.47 15.17 9.01
C VAL A 218 -9.32 13.92 9.20
N HIS A 219 -10.03 13.86 10.32
CA HIS A 219 -11.06 12.85 10.55
C HIS A 219 -12.33 13.27 9.81
N VAL A 220 -12.59 12.59 8.70
CA VAL A 220 -13.86 12.70 7.96
C VAL A 220 -14.85 11.72 8.60
N GLN A 221 -15.77 12.26 9.39
CA GLN A 221 -16.76 11.49 10.11
C GLN A 221 -17.73 10.84 9.13
N ARG A 222 -17.76 9.51 9.15
CA ARG A 222 -18.56 8.71 8.22
C ARG A 222 -19.05 7.44 8.88
N LYS A 223 -20.34 7.12 8.69
CA LYS A 223 -20.91 5.82 9.08
C LYS A 223 -20.58 4.76 8.04
N GLN A 224 -20.41 3.52 8.48
CA GLN A 224 -20.21 2.38 7.59
C GLN A 224 -21.44 2.19 6.67
N PRO A 225 -21.27 2.03 5.34
CA PRO A 225 -22.38 1.76 4.43
C PRO A 225 -22.88 0.32 4.62
N LYS A 226 -23.88 0.11 5.48
CA LYS A 226 -24.41 -1.25 5.77
C LYS A 226 -25.24 -1.87 4.62
N LYS A 227 -25.56 -1.08 3.60
CA LYS A 227 -26.32 -1.49 2.42
C LYS A 227 -25.75 -0.81 1.17
N ILE A 228 -25.84 -1.50 0.04
CA ILE A 228 -25.72 -0.91 -1.30
C ILE A 228 -26.95 -1.30 -2.11
N TYR A 229 -27.63 -0.31 -2.68
CA TYR A 229 -28.97 -0.46 -3.25
C TYR A 229 -29.90 -1.17 -2.25
N LYS A 230 -30.46 -2.33 -2.65
CA LYS A 230 -31.37 -3.13 -1.81
C LYS A 230 -30.64 -4.23 -1.01
N THR A 231 -29.33 -4.40 -1.20
CA THR A 231 -28.56 -5.51 -0.63
C THR A 231 -27.79 -5.09 0.62
N LYS A 232 -27.87 -5.90 1.68
CA LYS A 232 -27.05 -5.72 2.90
C LYS A 232 -25.60 -6.15 2.64
N ILE A 233 -24.65 -5.40 3.19
CA ILE A 233 -23.22 -5.70 3.10
C ILE A 233 -22.73 -6.19 4.46
N PRO A 234 -22.50 -7.50 4.65
CA PRO A 234 -22.13 -8.04 5.95
C PRO A 234 -20.65 -7.76 6.31
N SER A 235 -19.73 -7.93 5.36
CA SER A 235 -18.28 -7.79 5.55
C SER A 235 -17.87 -6.33 5.66
N ILE A 236 -16.93 -6.02 6.56
CA ILE A 236 -16.41 -4.65 6.74
C ILE A 236 -15.58 -4.24 5.52
N GLU A 237 -14.90 -5.20 4.91
CA GLU A 237 -14.08 -5.09 3.71
C GLU A 237 -14.92 -4.57 2.54
N HIS A 238 -16.07 -5.19 2.25
CA HIS A 238 -16.93 -4.70 1.17
C HIS A 238 -17.59 -3.35 1.54
N ARG A 239 -17.82 -3.05 2.83
CA ARG A 239 -18.27 -1.71 3.24
C ARG A 239 -17.18 -0.67 2.97
N ALA A 240 -15.92 -1.02 3.18
CA ALA A 240 -14.78 -0.17 2.86
C ALA A 240 -14.66 0.06 1.35
N ASP A 241 -14.94 -0.95 0.52
CA ASP A 241 -15.00 -0.82 -0.95
C ASP A 241 -16.03 0.21 -1.41
N ILE A 242 -17.21 0.22 -0.81
CA ILE A 242 -18.20 1.25 -1.13
C ILE A 242 -17.74 2.63 -0.65
N ALA A 243 -17.13 2.69 0.54
CA ALA A 243 -16.68 3.94 1.11
C ALA A 243 -15.54 4.59 0.33
N LYS A 244 -14.57 3.81 -0.14
CA LYS A 244 -13.45 4.30 -0.96
C LYS A 244 -13.94 4.86 -2.29
N LEU A 245 -14.84 4.17 -2.99
CA LEU A 245 -15.36 4.64 -4.27
C LEU A 245 -16.21 5.91 -4.11
N ASP A 246 -17.03 5.98 -3.06
CA ASP A 246 -17.81 7.19 -2.76
C ASP A 246 -16.90 8.36 -2.36
N ALA A 247 -15.80 8.12 -1.65
CA ALA A 247 -14.81 9.16 -1.35
C ALA A 247 -14.12 9.68 -2.62
N LEU A 248 -13.66 8.78 -3.50
CA LEU A 248 -13.03 9.14 -4.77
C LEU A 248 -14.02 9.86 -5.72
N LYS A 249 -15.28 9.43 -5.75
CA LYS A 249 -16.32 10.12 -6.52
C LYS A 249 -16.53 11.55 -6.02
N GLU A 250 -16.59 11.71 -4.70
CA GLU A 250 -16.91 12.98 -4.03
C GLU A 250 -15.76 13.99 -4.09
N TYR A 251 -14.53 13.55 -3.86
CA TYR A 251 -13.38 14.43 -3.66
C TYR A 251 -12.29 14.27 -4.73
N GLY A 252 -12.33 13.21 -5.54
CA GLY A 252 -11.17 12.78 -6.34
C GLY A 252 -10.11 12.15 -5.44
N GLY A 253 -8.84 12.22 -5.84
CA GLY A 253 -7.70 11.88 -5.00
C GLY A 253 -7.16 10.46 -5.20
N ILE A 254 -6.40 10.03 -4.20
CA ILE A 254 -5.65 8.78 -4.14
C ILE A 254 -6.18 7.99 -2.94
N TYR A 255 -6.83 6.88 -3.18
CA TYR A 255 -7.23 5.96 -2.13
C TYR A 255 -6.13 4.92 -1.88
N LEU A 256 -5.90 4.59 -0.60
CA LEU A 256 -5.06 3.48 -0.16
C LEU A 256 -5.79 2.61 0.88
N ASP A 257 -5.66 1.28 0.75
CA ASP A 257 -5.90 0.36 1.85
C ASP A 257 -4.86 0.62 2.96
N THR A 258 -5.22 0.32 4.20
CA THR A 258 -4.42 0.71 5.38
C THR A 258 -3.08 0.00 5.49
N ASP A 259 -2.82 -1.00 4.65
CA ASP A 259 -1.59 -1.77 4.54
C ASP A 259 -0.98 -1.75 3.12
N GLU A 260 -1.34 -0.73 2.33
CA GLU A 260 -0.66 -0.37 1.10
C GLU A 260 0.48 0.62 1.39
N ILE A 261 1.70 0.33 0.95
CA ILE A 261 2.88 1.17 1.20
C ILE A 261 3.34 1.82 -0.09
N ILE A 262 3.47 3.15 -0.09
CA ILE A 262 4.04 3.91 -1.20
C ILE A 262 5.58 3.85 -1.13
N LEU A 263 6.21 3.53 -2.24
CA LEU A 263 7.68 3.46 -2.38
C LEU A 263 8.23 4.65 -3.18
N LYS A 264 7.41 5.24 -4.06
CA LYS A 264 7.77 6.40 -4.90
C LYS A 264 6.56 7.32 -5.08
N SER A 265 6.82 8.59 -5.39
CA SER A 265 5.74 9.53 -5.68
C SER A 265 4.85 9.01 -6.82
N LEU A 266 3.54 9.04 -6.60
CA LEU A 266 2.51 8.60 -7.56
C LEU A 266 2.15 9.70 -8.57
N ASP A 267 2.82 10.85 -8.53
CA ASP A 267 2.47 12.03 -9.32
C ASP A 267 2.46 11.79 -10.84
N ILE A 268 3.28 10.87 -11.33
CA ILE A 268 3.30 10.51 -12.76
C ILE A 268 1.99 9.87 -13.24
N PHE A 269 1.18 9.33 -12.31
CA PHE A 269 -0.10 8.67 -12.59
C PHE A 269 -1.31 9.59 -12.33
N ARG A 270 -1.11 10.72 -11.65
CA ARG A 270 -2.17 11.69 -11.34
C ARG A 270 -2.61 12.52 -12.54
N LYS A 271 -1.86 12.47 -13.64
CA LYS A 271 -2.23 13.13 -14.92
C LYS A 271 -3.41 12.45 -15.64
N PHE A 272 -3.71 11.19 -15.32
CA PHE A 272 -4.82 10.46 -15.92
C PHE A 272 -6.11 10.69 -15.14
N GLU A 273 -7.28 10.61 -15.80
CA GLU A 273 -8.57 10.81 -15.10
C GLU A 273 -8.83 9.76 -14.01
N ALA A 274 -8.34 8.54 -14.21
CA ALA A 274 -8.28 7.50 -13.21
C ALA A 274 -7.08 6.59 -13.49
N THR A 275 -6.51 6.01 -12.43
CA THR A 275 -5.44 5.02 -12.53
C THR A 275 -5.66 3.89 -11.53
N VAL A 276 -5.46 2.65 -11.99
CA VAL A 276 -5.44 1.41 -11.20
C VAL A 276 -4.24 0.56 -11.61
N SER A 277 -3.84 -0.39 -10.77
CA SER A 277 -2.85 -1.43 -11.12
C SER A 277 -3.56 -2.77 -11.29
N LEU A 278 -2.98 -3.68 -12.05
CA LEU A 278 -3.28 -5.10 -12.02
C LEU A 278 -2.80 -5.70 -10.68
N GLU A 279 -3.55 -6.67 -10.17
CA GLU A 279 -3.15 -7.45 -8.99
C GLU A 279 -2.75 -8.88 -9.40
N GLN A 280 -3.59 -9.51 -10.23
CA GLN A 280 -3.38 -10.81 -10.83
C GLN A 280 -3.97 -10.79 -12.26
N ASN A 281 -3.80 -11.89 -12.99
CA ASN A 281 -4.42 -12.02 -14.30
C ASN A 281 -5.96 -11.92 -14.17
N GLY A 282 -6.56 -10.97 -14.89
CA GLY A 282 -8.00 -10.75 -14.86
C GLY A 282 -8.52 -9.89 -13.71
N THR A 283 -7.64 -9.30 -12.89
CA THR A 283 -8.04 -8.47 -11.75
C THR A 283 -7.24 -7.17 -11.65
N VAL A 284 -7.89 -6.11 -11.18
CA VAL A 284 -7.21 -4.90 -10.70
C VAL A 284 -7.03 -4.96 -9.19
N ALA A 285 -5.99 -4.31 -8.71
CA ALA A 285 -5.76 -4.06 -7.30
C ALA A 285 -6.73 -2.98 -6.82
N ASN A 286 -7.51 -3.34 -5.80
CA ASN A 286 -8.45 -2.45 -5.14
C ASN A 286 -7.85 -1.73 -3.92
N SER A 287 -6.56 -1.98 -3.67
CA SER A 287 -5.79 -1.42 -2.56
C SER A 287 -5.24 -0.03 -2.84
N LEU A 288 -5.04 0.34 -4.12
CA LEU A 288 -4.60 1.67 -4.53
C LEU A 288 -5.36 2.11 -5.79
N ILE A 289 -6.14 3.18 -5.66
CA ILE A 289 -6.94 3.74 -6.76
C ILE A 289 -6.77 5.25 -6.81
N MET A 290 -6.50 5.78 -7.99
CA MET A 290 -6.44 7.22 -8.24
C MET A 290 -7.59 7.61 -9.14
N ALA A 291 -8.27 8.72 -8.84
CA ALA A 291 -9.30 9.23 -9.72
C ALA A 291 -9.51 10.73 -9.52
N ARG A 292 -9.80 11.45 -10.60
CA ARG A 292 -10.34 12.79 -10.51
C ARG A 292 -11.74 12.73 -9.91
N ARG A 293 -12.20 13.85 -9.34
CA ARG A 293 -13.58 13.95 -8.87
C ARG A 293 -14.55 13.62 -10.00
N ASN A 294 -15.59 12.84 -9.67
CA ASN A 294 -16.61 12.43 -10.62
C ASN A 294 -16.09 11.67 -11.87
N ALA A 295 -14.93 11.00 -11.79
CA ALA A 295 -14.39 10.20 -12.89
C ALA A 295 -15.43 9.16 -13.39
N PRO A 296 -15.61 9.01 -14.73
CA PRO A 296 -16.56 8.05 -15.31
C PRO A 296 -16.31 6.62 -14.85
N PHE A 297 -15.03 6.20 -14.80
CA PHE A 297 -14.63 4.88 -14.33
C PHE A 297 -15.16 4.56 -12.92
N ILE A 298 -14.98 5.48 -11.96
CA ILE A 298 -15.46 5.31 -10.59
C ILE A 298 -16.99 5.24 -10.53
N LYS A 299 -17.69 6.06 -11.33
CA LYS A 299 -19.16 6.01 -11.41
C LYS A 299 -19.65 4.67 -11.94
N LEU A 300 -19.05 4.15 -13.01
CA LEU A 300 -19.38 2.84 -13.58
C LEU A 300 -19.06 1.70 -12.62
N TRP A 301 -17.95 1.80 -11.89
CA TRP A 301 -17.60 0.81 -10.88
C TRP A 301 -18.63 0.79 -9.73
N MET A 302 -18.99 1.94 -9.17
CA MET A 302 -20.07 2.04 -8.17
C MET A 302 -21.41 1.52 -8.70
N GLU A 303 -21.72 1.84 -9.95
CA GLU A 303 -22.94 1.41 -10.64
C GLU A 303 -23.00 -0.12 -10.78
N SER A 304 -21.86 -0.78 -11.03
CA SER A 304 -21.80 -2.24 -11.14
C SER A 304 -22.33 -2.97 -9.91
N TYR A 305 -22.23 -2.37 -8.72
CA TYR A 305 -22.77 -2.96 -7.49
C TYR A 305 -24.31 -3.06 -7.48
N ARG A 306 -25.04 -2.58 -8.51
CA ARG A 306 -26.48 -2.88 -8.66
C ARG A 306 -26.76 -4.37 -8.74
N THR A 307 -25.83 -5.14 -9.30
CA THR A 307 -25.93 -6.60 -9.39
C THR A 307 -25.24 -7.33 -8.22
N TYR A 308 -24.84 -6.61 -7.17
CA TYR A 308 -24.13 -7.19 -6.05
C TYR A 308 -25.01 -8.16 -5.25
N THR A 309 -24.47 -9.34 -5.04
CA THR A 309 -24.99 -10.43 -4.21
C THR A 309 -23.98 -10.79 -3.13
N ARG A 310 -24.44 -11.50 -2.09
CA ARG A 310 -23.54 -11.95 -1.02
C ARG A 310 -22.51 -12.98 -1.47
N ALA A 311 -22.75 -13.67 -2.58
CA ALA A 311 -21.89 -14.72 -3.10
C ALA A 311 -20.73 -14.19 -3.97
N ASP A 312 -20.72 -12.90 -4.31
CA ASP A 312 -19.80 -12.35 -5.32
C ASP A 312 -18.33 -12.29 -4.87
N GLY A 313 -18.01 -12.55 -3.60
CA GLY A 313 -16.63 -12.52 -3.11
C GLY A 313 -15.90 -11.23 -3.53
N SER A 314 -14.77 -11.37 -4.23
CA SER A 314 -13.96 -10.27 -4.77
C SER A 314 -14.39 -9.76 -6.16
N LYS A 315 -15.46 -10.29 -6.75
CA LYS A 315 -15.86 -9.97 -8.13
C LYS A 315 -16.06 -8.47 -8.36
N HIS A 316 -16.85 -7.80 -7.52
CA HIS A 316 -17.08 -6.36 -7.63
C HIS A 316 -15.89 -5.53 -7.16
N SER A 317 -15.02 -6.10 -6.32
CA SER A 317 -13.83 -5.42 -5.80
C SER A 317 -12.67 -5.46 -6.81
N ASN A 318 -12.55 -6.51 -7.63
CA ASN A 318 -11.33 -6.74 -8.42
C ASN A 318 -11.58 -7.14 -9.89
N MET A 319 -12.56 -8.01 -10.18
CA MET A 319 -12.76 -8.56 -11.54
C MET A 319 -13.59 -7.63 -12.44
N VAL A 320 -14.71 -7.13 -11.94
CA VAL A 320 -15.56 -6.16 -12.66
C VAL A 320 -14.80 -4.88 -13.00
N PRO A 321 -14.07 -4.24 -12.08
CA PRO A 321 -13.27 -3.07 -12.43
C PRO A 321 -12.17 -3.37 -13.45
N PHE A 322 -11.62 -4.58 -13.48
CA PHE A 322 -10.72 -5.00 -14.57
C PHE A 322 -11.44 -5.02 -15.93
N GLN A 323 -12.63 -5.61 -16.00
CA GLN A 323 -13.44 -5.61 -17.22
C GLN A 323 -13.78 -4.19 -17.69
N LEU A 324 -14.15 -3.31 -16.74
CA LEU A 324 -14.38 -1.90 -17.02
C LEU A 324 -13.10 -1.20 -17.51
N ALA A 325 -11.94 -1.50 -16.93
CA ALA A 325 -10.70 -0.84 -17.29
C ALA A 325 -10.19 -1.19 -18.70
N ARG A 326 -10.54 -2.37 -19.22
CA ARG A 326 -10.23 -2.77 -20.60
C ARG A 326 -10.98 -1.96 -21.67
N ASN A 327 -12.07 -1.31 -21.31
CA ASN A 327 -12.79 -0.44 -22.23
C ASN A 327 -12.17 0.96 -22.23
N SER A 328 -11.47 1.32 -23.32
CA SER A 328 -10.77 2.60 -23.45
C SER A 328 -11.68 3.82 -23.27
N LYS A 329 -12.99 3.70 -23.57
CA LYS A 329 -13.98 4.78 -23.34
C LYS A 329 -14.13 5.16 -21.87
N ASN A 330 -13.71 4.28 -20.95
CA ASN A 330 -13.78 4.52 -19.51
C ASN A 330 -12.62 5.38 -19.00
N ARG A 331 -11.66 5.75 -19.85
CA ARG A 331 -10.60 6.74 -19.58
C ARG A 331 -9.82 6.46 -18.30
N VAL A 332 -9.47 5.19 -18.08
CA VAL A 332 -8.63 4.74 -16.97
C VAL A 332 -7.30 4.25 -17.50
N HIS A 333 -6.23 4.65 -16.82
CA HIS A 333 -4.89 4.14 -17.05
C HIS A 333 -4.65 2.90 -16.18
N ILE A 334 -4.08 1.85 -16.78
CA ILE A 334 -3.64 0.66 -16.06
C ILE A 334 -2.13 0.81 -15.86
N ALA A 335 -1.69 1.00 -14.62
CA ALA A 335 -0.28 1.11 -14.23
C ALA A 335 0.43 -0.25 -14.17
N GLU A 336 0.05 -1.16 -15.06
CA GLU A 336 0.48 -2.56 -15.10
C GLU A 336 0.52 -3.17 -13.70
N ASN A 337 1.67 -3.65 -13.23
CA ASN A 337 1.81 -4.39 -11.99
C ASN A 337 2.57 -3.59 -10.90
N LEU A 338 2.64 -2.26 -11.06
CA LEU A 338 3.54 -1.38 -10.29
C LEU A 338 3.11 -1.09 -8.84
N PHE A 339 1.86 -1.40 -8.46
CA PHE A 339 1.34 -1.11 -7.11
C PHE A 339 1.16 -2.36 -6.24
N ALA A 340 0.82 -3.51 -6.83
CA ALA A 340 0.38 -4.68 -6.07
C ALA A 340 1.20 -5.97 -6.31
N THR A 341 2.39 -5.84 -6.91
CA THR A 341 3.34 -6.96 -7.07
C THR A 341 4.46 -6.87 -6.04
N PRO A 342 4.77 -7.93 -5.28
CA PRO A 342 4.15 -9.26 -5.29
C PRO A 342 2.70 -9.25 -4.77
N ASN A 343 1.86 -10.17 -5.26
CA ASN A 343 0.45 -10.25 -4.87
C ASN A 343 0.20 -11.31 -3.77
N SER A 344 -1.06 -11.50 -3.37
CA SER A 344 -1.48 -12.44 -2.31
C SER A 344 -1.07 -13.92 -2.52
N LYS A 345 -0.74 -14.35 -3.74
CA LYS A 345 -0.21 -15.70 -4.03
C LYS A 345 1.31 -15.78 -3.87
N ASP A 346 1.98 -14.63 -3.85
CA ASP A 346 3.43 -14.50 -3.82
C ASP A 346 3.93 -13.95 -2.47
N LEU A 347 3.22 -14.20 -1.36
CA LEU A 347 3.57 -13.65 -0.04
C LEU A 347 4.99 -13.99 0.42
N HIS A 348 5.53 -15.14 0.00
CA HIS A 348 6.92 -15.51 0.26
C HIS A 348 7.92 -14.46 -0.28
N LYS A 349 7.62 -13.82 -1.42
CA LYS A 349 8.45 -12.73 -1.97
C LYS A 349 8.45 -11.48 -1.09
N ILE A 350 7.41 -11.27 -0.28
CA ILE A 350 7.31 -10.14 0.66
C ILE A 350 7.99 -10.49 1.99
N TYR A 351 7.71 -11.68 2.53
CA TYR A 351 8.02 -12.00 3.92
C TYR A 351 9.13 -13.04 4.13
N ARG A 352 9.67 -13.65 3.07
CA ARG A 352 10.79 -14.61 3.15
C ARG A 352 11.95 -14.22 2.24
N ASP A 353 11.66 -13.77 1.03
CA ASP A 353 12.69 -13.50 0.02
C ASP A 353 13.03 -12.02 -0.09
N ASN A 354 13.96 -11.70 -0.98
CA ASN A 354 14.38 -10.34 -1.34
C ASN A 354 13.99 -10.04 -2.78
N PHE A 355 12.72 -9.72 -2.98
CA PHE A 355 12.16 -9.33 -4.27
C PHE A 355 12.73 -7.99 -4.72
N ASP A 356 13.08 -7.87 -6.00
CA ASP A 356 13.47 -6.59 -6.59
C ASP A 356 12.25 -5.69 -6.82
N TRP A 357 11.99 -4.83 -5.84
CA TRP A 357 10.93 -3.82 -5.89
C TRP A 357 11.41 -2.49 -6.51
N SER A 358 12.56 -2.44 -7.16
CA SER A 358 13.12 -1.21 -7.73
C SER A 358 12.20 -0.51 -8.74
N LYS A 359 11.29 -1.24 -9.39
CA LYS A 359 10.29 -0.70 -10.32
C LYS A 359 9.00 -0.28 -9.63
N ASN A 360 8.68 -0.85 -8.48
CA ASN A 360 7.43 -0.60 -7.78
C ASN A 360 7.28 0.86 -7.35
N TYR A 361 6.04 1.32 -7.39
CA TYR A 361 5.60 2.59 -6.81
C TYR A 361 4.85 2.38 -5.50
N ALA A 362 4.23 1.21 -5.34
CA ALA A 362 3.65 0.77 -4.09
C ALA A 362 3.75 -0.76 -3.97
N ILE A 363 3.54 -1.27 -2.75
CA ILE A 363 3.38 -2.69 -2.42
C ILE A 363 2.26 -2.84 -1.40
N HIS A 364 1.36 -3.80 -1.65
CA HIS A 364 0.35 -4.23 -0.70
C HIS A 364 0.91 -5.28 0.26
N MET A 365 0.78 -5.08 1.57
CA MET A 365 1.38 -5.97 2.57
C MET A 365 0.50 -7.18 2.91
N TYR A 366 -0.79 -7.17 2.60
CA TYR A 366 -1.72 -8.28 2.91
C TYR A 366 -1.63 -8.73 4.38
N THR A 367 -1.68 -7.78 5.32
CA THR A 367 -1.36 -7.98 6.74
C THR A 367 -2.11 -9.16 7.36
N ARG A 368 -3.37 -9.38 6.95
CA ARG A 368 -4.19 -10.49 7.45
C ARG A 368 -3.66 -11.87 7.03
N LEU A 369 -3.08 -11.97 5.83
CA LEU A 369 -2.47 -13.20 5.35
C LEU A 369 -1.10 -13.39 6.00
N HIS A 370 -0.34 -12.31 6.22
CA HIS A 370 0.87 -12.35 7.01
C HIS A 370 0.62 -12.99 8.38
N ASP A 371 -0.32 -12.43 9.14
CA ASP A 371 -0.65 -12.89 10.50
C ASP A 371 -1.17 -14.33 10.55
N HIS A 372 -1.59 -14.88 9.41
CA HIS A 372 -2.06 -16.26 9.29
C HIS A 372 -0.96 -17.26 8.91
N PHE A 373 0.01 -16.84 8.09
CA PHE A 373 1.00 -17.74 7.48
C PHE A 373 2.43 -17.58 8.00
N PHE A 374 2.71 -16.53 8.77
CA PHE A 374 4.04 -16.20 9.26
C PHE A 374 4.01 -15.95 10.76
N ASP A 375 4.88 -16.66 11.49
CA ASP A 375 5.02 -16.52 12.93
C ASP A 375 5.90 -15.30 13.32
N GLU A 376 6.72 -14.82 12.38
CA GLU A 376 7.60 -13.68 12.62
C GLU A 376 6.79 -12.40 12.78
N LYS A 377 6.98 -11.71 13.90
CA LYS A 377 6.29 -10.47 14.18
C LYS A 377 6.87 -9.34 13.34
N PHE A 378 6.07 -8.71 12.48
CA PHE A 378 6.46 -7.50 11.76
C PHE A 378 6.32 -6.25 12.65
N SER A 379 7.44 -5.65 13.08
CA SER A 379 7.48 -4.57 14.07
C SER A 379 8.70 -3.67 13.96
N MET A 380 8.72 -2.52 14.63
CA MET A 380 9.89 -1.61 14.69
C MET A 380 11.18 -2.30 15.15
N GLU A 381 11.10 -3.32 16.01
CA GLU A 381 12.27 -4.01 16.55
C GLU A 381 12.82 -5.03 15.55
N THR A 382 11.94 -5.86 15.00
CA THR A 382 12.31 -6.96 14.09
C THR A 382 12.83 -6.46 12.75
N ILE A 383 12.32 -5.33 12.23
CA ILE A 383 12.76 -4.79 10.94
C ILE A 383 14.25 -4.44 10.89
N GLN A 384 14.94 -4.28 12.02
CA GLN A 384 16.37 -3.98 12.03
C GLN A 384 17.21 -5.14 11.49
N THR A 385 16.75 -6.37 11.70
CA THR A 385 17.47 -7.60 11.33
C THR A 385 16.75 -8.46 10.30
N MET A 386 15.48 -8.17 9.98
CA MET A 386 14.71 -8.87 8.95
C MET A 386 15.34 -8.73 7.56
N ASN A 387 15.94 -9.81 7.06
CA ASN A 387 16.59 -9.84 5.74
C ASN A 387 15.64 -10.33 4.63
N ASN A 388 14.52 -9.64 4.48
CA ASN A 388 13.53 -9.88 3.45
C ASN A 388 12.97 -8.55 2.92
N THR A 389 12.13 -8.63 1.88
CA THR A 389 11.49 -7.48 1.24
C THR A 389 10.73 -6.60 2.24
N ALA A 390 9.93 -7.17 3.13
CA ALA A 390 9.17 -6.43 4.14
C ALA A 390 10.08 -5.62 5.07
N GLY A 391 11.16 -6.23 5.57
CA GLY A 391 12.17 -5.56 6.37
C GLY A 391 12.86 -4.44 5.60
N ALA A 392 13.30 -4.70 4.36
CA ALA A 392 13.95 -3.72 3.51
C ALA A 392 13.07 -2.50 3.21
N ILE A 393 11.78 -2.72 2.91
CA ILE A 393 10.80 -1.65 2.70
C ILE A 393 10.59 -0.85 3.99
N ALA A 394 10.40 -1.52 5.13
CA ALA A 394 10.19 -0.83 6.39
C ALA A 394 11.36 0.09 6.74
N ARG A 395 12.59 -0.41 6.61
CA ARG A 395 13.81 0.38 6.80
C ARG A 395 13.90 1.52 5.77
N HIS A 396 13.55 1.27 4.51
CA HIS A 396 13.57 2.32 3.48
C HIS A 396 12.64 3.49 3.85
N ILE A 397 11.41 3.21 4.30
CA ILE A 397 10.46 4.27 4.68
C ILE A 397 10.90 4.97 5.96
N ILE A 398 11.33 4.22 6.99
CA ILE A 398 11.62 4.81 8.31
C ILE A 398 12.98 5.49 8.31
N TYR A 399 14.02 4.81 7.83
CA TYR A 399 15.43 5.21 7.92
C TYR A 399 16.00 5.81 6.64
N GLY A 400 15.29 5.69 5.51
CA GLY A 400 15.82 6.13 4.21
C GLY A 400 16.87 5.18 3.61
N SER A 401 17.11 4.01 4.21
CA SER A 401 18.01 2.96 3.70
C SER A 401 17.31 1.60 3.74
N LYS A 402 17.62 0.71 2.79
CA LYS A 402 17.16 -0.68 2.75
C LYS A 402 18.08 -1.64 3.51
N ASP A 403 19.25 -1.17 3.93
CA ASP A 403 20.32 -2.01 4.46
C ASP A 403 20.00 -2.52 5.87
N LEU A 404 20.52 -3.70 6.21
CA LEU A 404 20.37 -4.29 7.53
C LEU A 404 21.15 -3.49 8.58
N CYS A 405 20.72 -3.63 9.83
CA CYS A 405 21.52 -3.14 10.93
C CYS A 405 22.75 -4.00 11.20
N PRO A 406 23.92 -3.39 11.44
CA PRO A 406 25.06 -4.12 11.96
C PRO A 406 24.65 -4.84 13.24
N LYS A 407 25.02 -6.11 13.37
CA LYS A 407 24.91 -6.80 14.66
C LYS A 407 25.76 -6.03 15.66
N LYS A 408 25.16 -5.62 16.79
CA LYS A 408 25.96 -5.13 17.91
C LYS A 408 26.84 -6.29 18.36
N GLY A 409 28.15 -6.13 18.21
CA GLY A 409 29.16 -7.08 18.68
C GLY A 409 29.15 -7.21 20.18
#